data_AF-A0A095VTT0-F1
#
_entry.id   AF-A0A095VTT0-F1
#
_cell.length_a   1.000
_cell.length_b   1.000
_cell.length_c   1.000
_cell.angle_alpha   90.00
_cell.angle_beta   90.00
_cell.angle_gamma   90.00
#
_symmetry.space_group_name_H-M   'P 1'
#
loop_
_entity.id
_entity.type
_entity.pdbx_description
1 polymer ?
#
loop_
_entity_poly.entity_id
_entity_poly.type
_entity_poly.pdbx_seq_one_letter_code
_entity_poly.pdbx_strand_id
1 'polypeptide(L)'
;MARAHGLDPARVVFARQNPVAIDAGAFHNDVVSVANRHVLFSHEEALADPAAVADALRAVVPAFDLVTVPAAQVSLEDAVGSYLFNSQLVDIPGRKGMTLVLPEESRENPRVLAALEAVRDGDNPIAQLEFVDVRQSMDNGGGPACLRLRVVLTAAERAAVNPAFLLDDARYVSLCAWVDRHYRETLTPADLADPALLDESYAALDELTALLDTGPLYDFQRG
;
A
#
# COMPACT_ATOMS: atom_id res chain seq x y z
N MET A 1 8.73 -16.68 7.81
CA MET A 1 7.60 -16.37 6.92
C MET A 1 7.30 -17.46 5.90
N ALA A 2 8.07 -17.65 4.81
CA ALA A 2 7.70 -18.59 3.73
C ALA A 2 7.31 -20.01 4.20
N ARG A 3 8.11 -20.62 5.10
CA ARG A 3 7.79 -21.95 5.69
C ARG A 3 6.52 -21.94 6.54
N ALA A 4 6.32 -20.89 7.36
CA ALA A 4 5.14 -20.78 8.23
C ALA A 4 3.84 -20.62 7.43
N HIS A 5 3.92 -20.02 6.24
CA HIS A 5 2.79 -19.92 5.30
C HIS A 5 2.65 -21.12 4.37
N GLY A 6 3.51 -22.15 4.48
CA GLY A 6 3.44 -23.34 3.63
C GLY A 6 3.62 -23.06 2.13
N LEU A 7 4.38 -22.02 1.76
CA LEU A 7 4.58 -21.67 0.35
C LEU A 7 5.34 -22.78 -0.37
N ASP A 8 4.92 -23.07 -1.61
CA ASP A 8 5.64 -23.95 -2.52
C ASP A 8 7.04 -23.38 -2.83
N PRO A 9 8.14 -24.05 -2.43
CA PRO A 9 9.50 -23.57 -2.65
C PRO A 9 9.82 -23.30 -4.13
N ALA A 10 9.18 -24.00 -5.08
CA ALA A 10 9.40 -23.78 -6.51
C ALA A 10 8.79 -22.45 -7.01
N ARG A 11 7.94 -21.81 -6.20
CA ARG A 11 7.25 -20.55 -6.51
C ARG A 11 7.69 -19.40 -5.61
N VAL A 12 8.86 -19.55 -4.95
CA VAL A 12 9.41 -18.54 -4.05
C VAL A 12 10.76 -18.06 -4.59
N VAL A 13 10.86 -16.75 -4.81
CA VAL A 13 12.11 -16.07 -5.14
C VAL A 13 12.49 -15.17 -3.97
N PHE A 14 13.73 -15.32 -3.49
CA PHE A 14 14.29 -14.41 -2.48
C PHE A 14 15.23 -13.44 -3.18
N ALA A 15 14.85 -12.16 -3.20
CA ALA A 15 15.64 -11.08 -3.75
C ALA A 15 16.22 -10.22 -2.63
N ARG A 16 17.46 -9.76 -2.79
CA ARG A 16 18.07 -8.80 -1.88
C ARG A 16 17.83 -7.39 -2.39
N GLN A 17 17.28 -6.53 -1.55
CA GLN A 17 17.18 -5.09 -1.84
C GLN A 17 18.58 -4.49 -1.96
N ASN A 18 18.74 -3.49 -2.82
CA ASN A 18 20.01 -2.79 -2.99
C ASN A 18 20.34 -1.98 -1.72
N PRO A 19 21.53 -2.15 -1.12
CA PRO A 19 21.95 -1.33 0.03
C PRO A 19 21.89 0.17 -0.23
N VAL A 20 22.19 0.61 -1.47
CA VAL A 20 22.12 2.04 -1.85
C VAL A 20 20.69 2.58 -1.70
N ALA A 21 19.67 1.80 -2.06
CA ALA A 21 18.27 2.20 -1.88
C ALA A 21 17.89 2.28 -0.40
N ILE A 22 18.36 1.33 0.41
CA ILE A 22 18.11 1.33 1.86
C ILE A 22 18.73 2.58 2.51
N ASP A 23 19.99 2.87 2.19
CA ASP A 23 20.71 4.04 2.71
C ASP A 23 20.09 5.37 2.24
N ALA A 24 19.39 5.37 1.10
CA ALA A 24 18.63 6.51 0.59
C ALA A 24 17.21 6.65 1.23
N GLY A 25 16.85 5.80 2.18
CA GLY A 25 15.58 5.89 2.91
C GLY A 25 14.51 4.87 2.49
N ALA A 26 14.82 3.93 1.59
CA ALA A 26 13.90 2.84 1.25
C ALA A 26 13.92 1.71 2.31
N PHE A 27 13.45 2.01 3.52
CA PHE A 27 13.45 1.10 4.67
C PHE A 27 12.59 -0.17 4.44
N HIS A 28 11.62 -0.11 3.51
CA HIS A 28 10.87 -1.27 3.01
C HIS A 28 10.89 -1.31 1.48
N ASN A 29 10.75 -2.51 0.91
CA ASN A 29 10.74 -2.71 -0.54
C ASN A 29 9.59 -1.98 -1.24
N ASP A 30 8.45 -1.80 -0.58
CA ASP A 30 7.31 -1.06 -1.12
C ASP A 30 7.51 0.46 -1.19
N VAL A 31 8.71 0.96 -0.86
CA VAL A 31 9.14 2.34 -1.14
C VAL A 31 9.88 2.44 -2.48
N VAL A 32 10.31 1.31 -3.07
CA VAL A 32 11.09 1.28 -4.32
C VAL A 32 10.59 0.30 -5.38
N SER A 33 9.64 -0.58 -5.04
CA SER A 33 8.99 -1.46 -6.01
C SER A 33 7.57 -1.87 -5.58
N VAL A 34 6.68 -2.05 -6.55
CA VAL A 34 5.33 -2.61 -6.36
C VAL A 34 5.02 -3.61 -7.47
N ALA A 35 4.37 -4.73 -7.12
CA ALA A 35 4.01 -5.78 -8.07
C ALA A 35 2.50 -5.98 -8.13
N ASN A 36 1.97 -6.31 -9.30
CA ASN A 36 0.60 -6.79 -9.47
C ASN A 36 0.54 -7.77 -10.65
N ARG A 37 -0.08 -8.93 -10.44
CA ARG A 37 -0.17 -10.01 -11.43
C ARG A 37 1.23 -10.35 -12.01
N HIS A 38 1.44 -10.09 -13.30
CA HIS A 38 2.68 -10.37 -14.02
C HIS A 38 3.62 -9.16 -14.10
N VAL A 39 3.26 -8.01 -13.51
CA VAL A 39 4.05 -6.77 -13.56
C VAL A 39 4.79 -6.56 -12.24
N LEU A 40 6.08 -6.22 -12.34
CA LEU A 40 6.85 -5.58 -11.28
C LEU A 40 7.21 -4.16 -11.74
N PHE A 41 6.66 -3.14 -11.08
CA PHE A 41 7.04 -1.75 -11.27
C PHE A 41 8.10 -1.37 -10.25
N SER A 42 9.28 -0.93 -10.67
CA SER A 42 10.45 -0.80 -9.79
C SER A 42 11.37 0.36 -10.19
N HIS A 43 12.04 0.95 -9.20
CA HIS A 43 13.21 1.79 -9.44
C HIS A 43 14.37 0.93 -9.95
N GLU A 44 15.23 1.46 -10.83
CA GLU A 44 16.37 0.70 -11.38
C GLU A 44 17.35 0.24 -10.29
N GLU A 45 17.51 1.06 -9.24
CA GLU A 45 18.38 0.79 -8.11
C GLU A 45 17.68 0.04 -6.96
N ALA A 46 16.47 -0.49 -7.13
CA ALA A 46 15.72 -1.12 -6.03
C ALA A 46 16.34 -2.45 -5.55
N LEU A 47 16.83 -3.27 -6.49
CA LEU A 47 17.32 -4.63 -6.24
C LEU A 47 18.83 -4.70 -6.40
N ALA A 48 19.50 -5.54 -5.60
CA ALA A 48 20.95 -5.70 -5.68
C ALA A 48 21.42 -6.39 -6.98
N ASP A 49 20.56 -7.22 -7.58
CA ASP A 49 20.78 -7.86 -8.88
C ASP A 49 19.44 -7.96 -9.64
N PRO A 50 18.99 -6.86 -10.28
CA PRO A 50 17.67 -6.82 -10.91
C PRO A 50 17.57 -7.80 -12.09
N ALA A 51 18.68 -8.09 -12.79
CA ALA A 51 18.69 -9.01 -13.92
C ALA A 51 18.45 -10.46 -13.45
N ALA A 52 19.18 -10.93 -12.44
CA ALA A 52 18.98 -12.27 -11.89
C ALA A 52 17.58 -12.45 -11.31
N VAL A 53 17.04 -11.43 -10.65
CA VAL A 53 15.67 -11.46 -10.10
C VAL A 53 14.64 -11.54 -11.23
N ALA A 54 14.78 -10.72 -12.29
CA ALA A 54 13.88 -10.76 -13.44
C ALA A 54 13.90 -12.13 -14.12
N ASP A 55 15.07 -12.74 -14.29
CA ASP A 55 15.19 -14.07 -14.90
C ASP A 55 14.56 -15.17 -14.04
N ALA A 56 14.76 -15.11 -12.72
CA ALA A 56 14.10 -16.01 -11.78
C ALA A 56 12.57 -15.86 -11.81
N LEU A 57 12.05 -14.63 -11.92
CA LEU A 57 10.62 -14.36 -12.01
C LEU A 57 10.04 -14.82 -13.34
N ARG A 58 10.72 -14.59 -14.48
CA ARG A 58 10.29 -15.09 -15.79
C ARG A 58 10.20 -16.62 -15.86
N ALA A 59 11.01 -17.33 -15.09
CA ALA A 59 10.96 -18.79 -15.02
C ALA A 59 9.68 -19.33 -14.35
N VAL A 60 9.01 -18.53 -13.50
CA VAL A 60 7.86 -18.97 -12.70
C VAL A 60 6.58 -18.18 -12.96
N VAL A 61 6.67 -16.99 -13.58
CA VAL A 61 5.55 -16.12 -13.96
C VAL A 61 5.53 -15.96 -15.48
N PRO A 62 4.58 -16.63 -16.18
CA PRO A 62 4.39 -16.43 -17.61
C PRO A 62 4.09 -14.97 -17.94
N ALA A 63 4.66 -14.47 -19.05
CA ALA A 63 4.51 -13.08 -19.50
C ALA A 63 4.89 -12.04 -18.44
N PHE A 64 5.93 -12.32 -17.64
CA PHE A 64 6.44 -11.37 -16.66
C PHE A 64 7.01 -10.11 -17.31
N ASP A 65 6.54 -8.95 -16.85
CA ASP A 65 6.97 -7.63 -17.27
C ASP A 65 7.63 -6.89 -16.11
N LEU A 66 8.89 -6.48 -16.33
CA LEU A 66 9.60 -5.56 -15.44
C LEU A 66 9.51 -4.16 -16.02
N VAL A 67 8.74 -3.29 -15.36
CA VAL A 67 8.63 -1.87 -15.71
C VAL A 67 9.58 -1.10 -14.79
N THR A 68 10.66 -0.59 -15.36
CA THR A 68 11.73 0.08 -14.60
C THR A 68 11.70 1.59 -14.80
N VAL A 69 11.77 2.35 -13.70
CA VAL A 69 12.06 3.79 -13.74
C VAL A 69 13.57 4.01 -13.62
N PRO A 70 14.22 4.62 -14.63
CA PRO A 70 15.66 4.88 -14.59
C PRO A 70 16.02 5.97 -13.56
N ALA A 71 17.16 5.84 -12.86
CA ALA A 71 17.62 6.82 -11.88
C ALA A 71 18.00 8.15 -12.56
N ALA A 72 18.34 8.09 -13.86
CA ALA A 72 18.53 9.27 -14.68
C ALA A 72 17.25 10.11 -14.88
N GLN A 73 16.06 9.52 -14.71
CA GLN A 73 14.77 10.21 -14.80
C GLN A 73 14.25 10.63 -13.42
N VAL A 74 14.32 9.71 -12.44
CA VAL A 74 13.86 9.93 -11.06
C VAL A 74 14.94 9.39 -10.14
N SER A 75 15.55 10.23 -9.30
CA SER A 75 16.54 9.73 -8.34
C SER A 75 15.88 8.92 -7.23
N LEU A 76 16.67 8.16 -6.45
CA LEU A 76 16.15 7.51 -5.24
C LEU A 76 15.55 8.53 -4.25
N GLU A 77 16.16 9.71 -4.11
CA GLU A 77 15.63 10.79 -3.26
C GLU A 77 14.26 11.26 -3.73
N ASP A 78 14.09 11.49 -5.04
CA ASP A 78 12.79 11.87 -5.63
C ASP A 78 11.76 10.74 -5.46
N ALA A 79 12.16 9.48 -5.66
CA ALA A 79 11.28 8.33 -5.52
C ALA A 79 10.80 8.12 -4.07
N VAL A 80 11.72 8.21 -3.10
CA VAL A 80 11.43 8.08 -1.67
C VAL A 80 10.63 9.27 -1.17
N GLY A 81 11.02 10.50 -1.50
CA GLY A 81 10.34 11.71 -1.04
C GLY A 81 8.92 11.88 -1.58
N SER A 82 8.63 11.33 -2.77
CA SER A 82 7.31 11.39 -3.40
C SER A 82 6.44 10.15 -3.15
N TYR A 83 6.99 9.11 -2.52
CA TYR A 83 6.35 7.81 -2.32
C TYR A 83 5.85 7.15 -3.62
N LEU A 84 6.52 7.41 -4.75
CA LEU A 84 6.17 6.89 -6.09
C LEU A 84 5.84 5.39 -6.09
N PHE A 85 6.70 4.58 -5.48
CA PHE A 85 6.52 3.11 -5.46
C PHE A 85 5.70 2.61 -4.27
N ASN A 86 5.38 3.49 -3.30
CA ASN A 86 4.38 3.20 -2.28
C ASN A 86 2.95 3.41 -2.80
N SER A 87 2.77 3.21 -4.09
CA SER A 87 1.50 3.20 -4.80
C SER A 87 0.83 1.84 -4.73
N GLN A 88 -0.48 1.80 -4.99
CA GLN A 88 -1.14 0.55 -5.33
C GLN A 88 -1.10 0.36 -6.85
N LEU A 89 -0.71 -0.83 -7.30
CA LEU A 89 -0.90 -1.24 -8.69
C LEU A 89 -2.06 -2.23 -8.73
N VAL A 90 -3.16 -1.86 -9.41
CA VAL A 90 -4.42 -2.61 -9.37
C VAL A 90 -5.08 -2.74 -10.74
N ASP A 91 -5.88 -3.79 -10.92
CA ASP A 91 -6.81 -3.93 -12.04
C ASP A 91 -8.19 -3.44 -11.59
N ILE A 92 -8.72 -2.41 -12.26
CA ILE A 92 -10.06 -1.89 -11.98
C ILE A 92 -11.02 -2.43 -13.05
N PRO A 93 -12.11 -3.13 -12.68
CA PRO A 93 -13.09 -3.63 -13.63
C PRO A 93 -13.60 -2.54 -14.58
N GLY A 94 -13.64 -2.83 -15.87
CA GLY A 94 -14.08 -1.89 -16.91
C GLY A 94 -13.04 -0.86 -17.35
N ARG A 95 -11.87 -0.79 -16.69
CA ARG A 95 -10.75 0.07 -17.14
C ARG A 95 -9.74 -0.73 -17.96
N LYS A 96 -9.15 -0.06 -18.96
CA LYS A 96 -8.07 -0.64 -19.77
C LYS A 96 -6.76 -0.55 -19.00
N GLY A 97 -6.05 -1.67 -18.90
CA GLY A 97 -4.75 -1.76 -18.24
C GLY A 97 -4.82 -1.61 -16.72
N MET A 98 -3.66 -1.68 -16.08
CA MET A 98 -3.52 -1.48 -14.65
C MET A 98 -3.53 0.01 -14.30
N THR A 99 -3.97 0.31 -13.09
CA THR A 99 -4.01 1.65 -12.51
C THR A 99 -3.00 1.75 -11.37
N LEU A 100 -2.17 2.79 -11.40
CA LEU A 100 -1.40 3.22 -10.24
C LEU A 100 -2.24 4.18 -9.40
N VAL A 101 -2.43 3.87 -8.12
CA VAL A 101 -3.01 4.76 -7.11
C VAL A 101 -1.87 5.35 -6.29
N LEU A 102 -1.64 6.64 -6.46
CA LEU A 102 -0.45 7.38 -6.02
C LEU A 102 -0.81 8.48 -5.03
N PRO A 103 0.09 8.89 -4.13
CA PRO A 103 -0.12 10.08 -3.31
C PRO A 103 0.03 11.38 -4.14
N GLU A 104 -0.56 12.49 -3.70
CA GLU A 104 -0.44 13.80 -4.38
C GLU A 104 1.02 14.28 -4.50
N GLU A 105 1.88 13.91 -3.56
CA GLU A 105 3.31 14.21 -3.55
C GLU A 105 4.03 13.67 -4.81
N SER A 106 3.54 12.56 -5.39
CA SER A 106 4.00 12.04 -6.68
C SER A 106 3.61 12.93 -7.86
N ARG A 107 2.48 13.64 -7.78
CA ARG A 107 2.06 14.65 -8.78
C ARG A 107 2.83 15.95 -8.61
N GLU A 108 3.09 16.35 -7.36
CA GLU A 108 3.74 17.62 -7.03
C GLU A 108 5.24 17.64 -7.40
N ASN A 109 5.90 16.48 -7.44
CA ASN A 109 7.28 16.37 -7.95
C ASN A 109 7.29 16.28 -9.50
N PRO A 110 7.80 17.29 -10.24
CA PRO A 110 7.72 17.32 -11.69
C PRO A 110 8.49 16.20 -12.40
N ARG A 111 9.59 15.71 -11.82
CA ARG A 111 10.38 14.61 -12.40
C ARG A 111 9.62 13.29 -12.29
N VAL A 112 9.03 13.06 -11.11
CA VAL A 112 8.20 11.88 -10.83
C VAL A 112 6.96 11.88 -11.73
N LEU A 113 6.26 13.01 -11.83
CA LEU A 113 5.09 13.13 -12.69
C LEU A 113 5.45 12.84 -14.17
N ALA A 114 6.53 13.43 -14.68
CA ALA A 114 6.96 13.17 -16.05
C ALA A 114 7.31 11.70 -16.30
N ALA A 115 7.96 11.03 -15.34
CA ALA A 115 8.26 9.61 -15.44
C ALA A 115 7.00 8.74 -15.38
N LEU A 116 6.03 9.08 -14.52
CA LEU A 116 4.72 8.41 -14.45
C LEU A 116 3.92 8.55 -15.75
N GLU A 117 3.92 9.73 -16.35
CA GLU A 117 3.29 9.96 -17.65
C GLU A 117 3.98 9.15 -18.76
N ALA A 118 5.31 9.09 -18.76
CA ALA A 118 6.06 8.25 -19.69
C ALA A 118 5.77 6.75 -19.50
N VAL A 119 5.59 6.29 -18.25
CA VAL A 119 5.16 4.92 -17.94
C VAL A 119 3.75 4.66 -18.46
N ARG A 120 2.80 5.56 -18.19
CA ARG A 120 1.40 5.45 -18.66
C ARG A 120 1.30 5.40 -20.19
N ASP A 121 2.11 6.21 -20.87
CA ASP A 121 2.07 6.37 -22.33
C ASP A 121 2.99 5.36 -23.06
N GLY A 122 3.75 4.57 -22.30
CA GLY A 122 4.66 3.54 -22.82
C GLY A 122 3.97 2.22 -23.18
N ASP A 123 4.71 1.33 -23.82
CA ASP A 123 4.24 -0.02 -24.18
C ASP A 123 4.41 -0.98 -23.00
N ASN A 124 3.51 -0.88 -22.02
CA ASN A 124 3.47 -1.76 -20.85
C ASN A 124 2.03 -1.84 -20.28
N PRO A 125 1.75 -2.74 -19.32
CA PRO A 125 0.39 -2.92 -18.80
C PRO A 125 -0.15 -1.76 -17.94
N ILE A 126 0.67 -0.80 -17.49
CA ILE A 126 0.25 0.33 -16.66
C ILE A 126 -0.28 1.44 -17.57
N ALA A 127 -1.58 1.74 -17.46
CA ALA A 127 -2.27 2.62 -18.41
C ALA A 127 -3.05 3.76 -17.75
N GLN A 128 -3.15 3.78 -16.42
CA GLN A 128 -3.93 4.78 -15.67
C GLN A 128 -3.15 5.25 -14.45
N LEU A 129 -3.29 6.53 -14.13
CA LEU A 129 -2.74 7.16 -12.94
C LEU A 129 -3.90 7.82 -12.18
N GLU A 130 -4.09 7.42 -10.92
CA GLU A 130 -4.99 8.08 -9.98
C GLU A 130 -4.19 8.61 -8.80
N PHE A 131 -4.46 9.85 -8.41
CA PHE A 131 -3.78 10.47 -7.28
C PHE A 131 -4.78 10.74 -6.16
N VAL A 132 -4.35 10.47 -4.94
CA VAL A 132 -5.17 10.58 -3.73
C VAL A 132 -4.44 11.43 -2.68
N ASP A 133 -5.20 12.26 -1.97
CA ASP A 133 -4.69 13.03 -0.85
C ASP A 133 -4.71 12.15 0.41
N VAL A 134 -3.51 11.78 0.88
CA VAL A 134 -3.27 11.03 2.11
C VAL A 134 -2.20 11.71 2.97
N ARG A 135 -2.12 13.05 2.91
CA ARG A 135 -1.05 13.85 3.53
C ARG A 135 -0.79 13.53 4.99
N GLN A 136 -1.82 13.32 5.80
CA GLN A 136 -1.67 12.98 7.23
C GLN A 136 -0.91 11.65 7.45
N SER A 137 -1.07 10.69 6.53
CA SER A 137 -0.33 9.43 6.54
C SER A 137 1.07 9.62 5.98
N MET A 138 1.21 10.41 4.93
CA MET A 138 2.50 10.75 4.30
C MET A 138 3.45 11.49 5.24
N ASP A 139 2.94 12.40 6.06
CA ASP A 139 3.71 13.11 7.11
C ASP A 139 4.33 12.14 8.13
N ASN A 140 3.82 10.91 8.22
CA ASN A 140 4.34 9.83 9.06
C ASN A 140 4.98 8.68 8.25
N GLY A 141 5.25 8.88 6.96
CA GLY A 141 5.91 7.91 6.10
C GLY A 141 5.03 6.76 5.61
N GLY A 142 3.72 6.99 5.44
CA GLY A 142 2.78 6.01 4.90
C GLY A 142 2.06 6.53 3.66
N GLY A 143 2.36 5.99 2.48
CA GLY A 143 1.58 6.25 1.26
C GLY A 143 0.42 5.27 1.07
N PRO A 144 -0.24 5.27 -0.10
CA PRO A 144 -1.40 4.43 -0.39
C PRO A 144 -1.16 2.93 -0.18
N ALA A 145 0.05 2.43 -0.43
CA ALA A 145 0.41 1.03 -0.20
C ALA A 145 0.57 0.68 1.29
N CYS A 146 1.05 1.60 2.12
CA CYS A 146 1.21 1.34 3.56
C CYS A 146 -0.14 1.18 4.28
N LEU A 147 -1.20 1.81 3.76
CA LEU A 147 -2.55 1.80 4.36
C LEU A 147 -3.39 0.54 4.05
N ARG A 148 -2.79 -0.49 3.42
CA ARG A 148 -3.54 -1.66 2.94
C ARG A 148 -2.76 -2.97 3.04
N LEU A 149 -3.49 -4.05 3.30
CA LEU A 149 -3.02 -5.41 3.18
C LEU A 149 -3.71 -6.11 1.98
N ARG A 150 -2.92 -6.71 1.09
CA ARG A 150 -3.45 -7.49 -0.04
C ARG A 150 -3.67 -8.94 0.37
N VAL A 151 -4.92 -9.41 0.29
CA VAL A 151 -5.30 -10.79 0.58
C VAL A 151 -6.07 -11.34 -0.61
N VAL A 152 -5.51 -12.34 -1.29
CA VAL A 152 -6.18 -13.01 -2.41
C VAL A 152 -7.08 -14.11 -1.83
N LEU A 153 -8.36 -14.07 -2.18
CA LEU A 153 -9.38 -14.99 -1.68
C LEU A 153 -10.16 -15.60 -2.84
N THR A 154 -10.44 -16.89 -2.74
CA THR A 154 -11.48 -17.54 -3.54
C THR A 154 -12.87 -17.03 -3.14
N ALA A 155 -13.90 -17.34 -3.94
CA ALA A 155 -15.27 -16.97 -3.60
C ALA A 155 -15.73 -17.55 -2.26
N ALA A 156 -15.36 -18.80 -1.95
CA ALA A 156 -15.70 -19.45 -0.70
C ALA A 156 -14.99 -18.81 0.50
N GLU A 157 -13.69 -18.52 0.38
CA GLU A 157 -12.93 -17.84 1.43
C GLU A 157 -13.44 -16.41 1.65
N ARG A 158 -13.79 -15.68 0.58
CA ARG A 158 -14.41 -14.35 0.69
C ARG A 158 -15.74 -14.40 1.41
N ALA A 159 -16.55 -15.44 1.20
CA ALA A 159 -17.81 -15.62 1.91
C ALA A 159 -17.62 -15.98 3.40
N ALA A 160 -16.43 -16.46 3.79
CA ALA A 160 -16.07 -16.77 5.17
C ALA A 160 -15.47 -15.57 5.92
N VAL A 161 -15.12 -14.48 5.23
CA VAL A 161 -14.71 -13.22 5.87
C VAL A 161 -15.90 -12.64 6.63
N ASN A 162 -15.64 -12.04 7.79
CA ASN A 162 -16.67 -11.26 8.50
C ASN A 162 -17.24 -10.18 7.56
N PRO A 163 -18.52 -10.26 7.16
CA PRO A 163 -19.08 -9.36 6.17
C PRO A 163 -19.08 -7.89 6.62
N ALA A 164 -19.00 -7.63 7.93
CA ALA A 164 -18.93 -6.26 8.46
C ALA A 164 -17.61 -5.54 8.11
N PHE A 165 -16.56 -6.27 7.72
CA PHE A 165 -15.29 -5.71 7.22
C PHE A 165 -15.31 -5.45 5.70
N LEU A 166 -16.31 -5.94 4.97
CA LEU A 166 -16.41 -5.67 3.54
C LEU A 166 -17.02 -4.29 3.35
N LEU A 167 -16.28 -3.41 2.66
CA LEU A 167 -16.73 -2.06 2.38
C LEU A 167 -17.86 -2.07 1.35
N ASP A 168 -18.93 -1.37 1.69
CA ASP A 168 -20.03 -0.95 0.80
C ASP A 168 -20.45 0.48 1.19
N ASP A 169 -21.42 1.04 0.47
CA ASP A 169 -21.87 2.43 0.70
C ASP A 169 -22.42 2.65 2.11
N ALA A 170 -23.16 1.67 2.66
CA ALA A 170 -23.74 1.78 3.99
C ALA A 170 -22.66 1.72 5.09
N ARG A 171 -21.68 0.83 4.91
CA ARG A 171 -20.52 0.69 5.79
C ARG A 171 -19.66 1.93 5.75
N TYR A 172 -19.42 2.49 4.57
CA TYR A 172 -18.70 3.74 4.39
C TYR A 172 -19.36 4.88 5.18
N VAL A 173 -20.66 5.11 4.97
CA VAL A 173 -21.40 6.16 5.69
C VAL A 173 -21.35 5.96 7.21
N SER A 174 -21.49 4.71 7.67
CA SER A 174 -21.47 4.39 9.10
C SER A 174 -20.09 4.66 9.73
N LEU A 175 -19.01 4.31 9.01
CA LEU A 175 -17.63 4.58 9.45
C LEU A 175 -17.34 6.09 9.47
N CYS A 176 -17.74 6.84 8.44
CA CYS A 176 -17.60 8.29 8.43
C CYS A 176 -18.31 8.93 9.62
N ALA A 177 -19.57 8.55 9.87
CA ALA A 177 -20.32 9.08 11.00
C ALA A 177 -19.69 8.70 12.35
N TRP A 178 -19.08 7.51 12.46
CA TRP A 178 -18.33 7.10 13.64
C TRP A 178 -17.07 7.94 13.84
N VAL A 179 -16.31 8.23 12.76
CA VAL A 179 -15.16 9.15 12.81
C VAL A 179 -15.61 10.54 13.25
N ASP A 180 -16.65 11.10 12.64
CA ASP A 180 -17.16 12.45 12.95
C ASP A 180 -17.60 12.59 14.43
N ARG A 181 -18.04 11.50 15.06
CA ARG A 181 -18.42 11.50 16.47
C ARG A 181 -17.25 11.44 17.43
N HIS A 182 -16.17 10.73 17.07
CA HIS A 182 -15.14 10.30 18.02
C HIS A 182 -13.77 10.95 17.80
N TYR A 183 -13.47 11.42 16.59
CA TYR A 183 -12.14 11.94 16.28
C TYR A 183 -12.06 13.43 16.59
N ARG A 184 -11.02 13.83 17.31
CA ARG A 184 -10.67 15.24 17.50
C ARG A 184 -10.13 15.82 16.19
N GLU A 185 -10.50 17.05 15.86
CA GLU A 185 -9.95 17.76 14.68
C GLU A 185 -8.46 18.12 14.85
N THR A 186 -7.96 18.15 16.08
CA THR A 186 -6.55 18.43 16.39
C THR A 186 -6.12 17.58 17.57
N LEU A 187 -4.92 17.02 17.49
CA LEU A 187 -4.28 16.26 18.56
C LEU A 187 -2.80 16.60 18.61
N THR A 188 -2.31 16.94 19.79
CA THR A 188 -0.90 17.23 20.05
C THR A 188 -0.33 16.24 21.06
N PRO A 189 1.00 16.08 21.16
CA PRO A 189 1.60 15.19 22.14
C PRO A 189 1.21 15.50 23.61
N ALA A 190 0.89 16.76 23.92
CA ALA A 190 0.46 17.15 25.26
C ALA A 190 -0.94 16.60 25.62
N ASP A 191 -1.81 16.46 24.61
CA ASP A 191 -3.17 15.95 24.79
C ASP A 191 -3.19 14.46 25.16
N LEU A 192 -2.09 13.73 24.93
CA LEU A 192 -1.94 12.34 25.35
C LEU A 192 -1.97 12.16 26.88
N ALA A 193 -1.77 13.24 27.64
CA ALA A 193 -1.90 13.25 29.09
C ALA A 193 -3.32 13.53 29.59
N ASP A 194 -4.26 13.89 28.69
CA ASP A 194 -5.66 14.14 29.02
C ASP A 194 -6.39 12.81 29.29
N PRO A 195 -6.87 12.54 30.52
CA PRO A 195 -7.62 11.32 30.79
C PRO A 195 -8.91 11.21 29.97
N ALA A 196 -9.51 12.32 29.54
CA ALA A 196 -10.70 12.27 28.69
C ALA A 196 -10.42 11.62 27.33
N LEU A 197 -9.21 11.79 26.78
CA LEU A 197 -8.83 11.14 25.53
C LEU A 197 -8.83 9.60 25.65
N LEU A 198 -8.48 9.07 26.82
CA LEU A 198 -8.52 7.63 27.09
C LEU A 198 -9.96 7.12 27.10
N ASP A 199 -10.84 7.80 27.84
CA ASP A 199 -12.26 7.44 27.93
C ASP A 199 -12.96 7.52 26.56
N GLU A 200 -12.67 8.58 25.79
CA GLU A 200 -13.11 8.75 24.41
C GLU A 200 -12.63 7.60 23.52
N SER A 201 -11.35 7.22 23.62
CA SER A 201 -10.77 6.13 22.83
C SER A 201 -11.42 4.78 23.13
N TYR A 202 -11.70 4.48 24.40
CA TYR A 202 -12.38 3.26 24.80
C TYR A 202 -13.82 3.23 24.29
N ALA A 203 -14.57 4.33 24.46
CA ALA A 203 -15.93 4.43 23.93
C ALA A 203 -15.96 4.27 22.40
N ALA A 204 -15.03 4.91 21.69
CA ALA A 204 -14.90 4.81 20.25
C ALA A 204 -14.63 3.36 19.81
N LEU A 205 -13.68 2.68 20.44
CA LEU A 205 -13.32 1.30 20.13
C LEU A 205 -14.44 0.32 20.46
N ASP A 206 -15.15 0.51 21.58
CA ASP A 206 -16.35 -0.28 21.92
C ASP A 206 -17.40 -0.18 20.81
N GLU A 207 -17.74 1.04 20.41
CA GLU A 207 -18.71 1.26 19.35
C GLU A 207 -18.23 0.69 18.01
N LEU A 208 -16.94 0.80 17.69
CA LEU A 208 -16.37 0.27 16.46
C LEU A 208 -16.42 -1.26 16.43
N THR A 209 -16.14 -1.94 17.54
CA THR A 209 -16.24 -3.42 17.61
C THR A 209 -17.68 -3.91 17.49
N ALA A 210 -18.65 -3.16 18.01
CA ALA A 210 -20.06 -3.43 17.78
C ALA A 210 -20.45 -3.19 16.32
N LEU A 211 -19.97 -2.09 15.73
CA LEU A 211 -20.21 -1.76 14.32
C LEU A 211 -19.64 -2.85 13.39
N LEU A 212 -18.42 -3.33 13.67
CA LEU A 212 -17.70 -4.34 12.87
C LEU A 212 -17.97 -5.79 13.29
N ASP A 213 -18.90 -6.02 14.23
CA ASP A 213 -19.29 -7.34 14.71
C ASP A 213 -18.09 -8.24 15.08
N THR A 214 -17.12 -7.69 15.83
CA THR A 214 -15.93 -8.45 16.26
C THR A 214 -16.06 -9.06 17.64
N GLY A 215 -17.07 -8.67 18.41
CA GLY A 215 -17.11 -8.93 19.84
C GLY A 215 -15.95 -8.23 20.59
N PRO A 216 -15.67 -8.63 21.84
CA PRO A 216 -14.61 -8.03 22.67
C PRO A 216 -13.22 -8.40 22.14
N LEU A 217 -12.67 -7.52 21.29
CA LEU A 217 -11.37 -7.68 20.64
C LEU A 217 -10.24 -7.08 21.48
N TYR A 218 -10.48 -5.96 22.13
CA TYR A 218 -9.49 -5.21 22.89
C TYR A 218 -9.45 -5.64 24.36
N ASP A 219 -8.29 -5.51 25.00
CA ASP A 219 -8.08 -5.98 26.37
C ASP A 219 -9.01 -5.32 27.39
N PHE A 220 -9.28 -4.01 27.24
CA PHE A 220 -10.18 -3.29 28.14
C PHE A 220 -11.64 -3.80 28.10
N GLN A 221 -12.03 -4.49 27.02
CA GLN A 221 -13.37 -5.06 26.85
C GLN A 221 -13.52 -6.43 27.54
N ARG A 222 -12.40 -7.04 27.97
CA ARG A 222 -12.36 -8.43 28.45
C ARG A 222 -12.35 -8.56 29.97
N GLY A 223 -12.19 -7.45 30.70
CA GLY A 223 -12.14 -7.41 32.17
C GLY A 223 -10.75 -7.66 32.74
#